data_AF-A0A368XEK2-F1
#
_entry.id   AF-A0A368XEK2-F1
#
_cell.length_a   1.000
_cell.length_b   1.000
_cell.length_c   1.000
_cell.angle_alpha   90.00
_cell.angle_beta   90.00
_cell.angle_gamma   90.00
#
_symmetry.space_group_name_H-M   'P 1'
#
loop_
_entity.id
_entity.type
_entity.pdbx_description
1 polymer ?
#
loop_
_entity_poly.entity_id
_entity_poly.type
_entity_poly.pdbx_seq_one_letter_code
_entity_poly.pdbx_strand_id
1 'polypeptide(L)'
;MRKFSRNEDGFTLIELLATLTILMLLIGVTFGVVTSTFNFNTKSTAFTDVRQEANLIVTQIRENHNGENYQFCESQLLNINSTVQQLVLNGQNIAGGGCENIDTSLDLKLDLKLQNNENQSFNLETTIEAKKEKALPLALTIEKPSSEETFGEYVRNNNIYVYSNIIKITGSSTIKGSEATVIIKENFQPASASKKYIEAKEIYIKGDMMMRNFSLGNSSGPSSNIYVDGGITFGGGGPRIYGYLKHTGELKYQSNLDSSVMTKPPEKLDEISFPTFDIPNLKDESWYSARGYSNDQTLDHDMKYFGPTLTFRDQGSNQFHNVSIVSQGNINLEGNVHVSGVLFAPNGVVNINGSSTFKGIIIARQVSVTGNSHINFEMPSSGEEFPF
;
A
#
# COMPACT_ATOMS: atom_id res chain seq x y z
N MET A 1 41.60 26.12 -61.41
CA MET A 1 40.25 25.58 -61.73
C MET A 1 40.09 24.23 -61.04
N ARG A 2 39.29 24.15 -59.97
CA ARG A 2 39.00 22.91 -59.23
C ARG A 2 37.69 22.34 -59.77
N LYS A 3 37.73 21.16 -60.38
CA LYS A 3 36.54 20.42 -60.84
C LYS A 3 35.88 19.74 -59.63
N PHE A 4 34.66 20.13 -59.31
CA PHE A 4 33.74 19.32 -58.51
C PHE A 4 33.00 18.38 -59.48
N SER A 5 33.23 17.08 -59.37
CA SER A 5 32.38 16.06 -59.99
C SER A 5 31.43 15.54 -58.92
N ARG A 6 30.14 15.82 -59.06
CA ARG A 6 29.07 15.21 -58.24
C ARG A 6 28.77 13.84 -58.83
N ASN A 7 29.02 12.79 -58.07
CA ASN A 7 28.45 11.46 -58.31
C ASN A 7 27.03 11.48 -57.74
N GLU A 8 26.02 11.47 -58.61
CA GLU A 8 24.63 11.20 -58.22
C GLU A 8 24.32 9.76 -58.65
N ASP A 9 24.68 8.80 -57.82
CA ASP A 9 24.24 7.41 -57.97
C ASP A 9 22.78 7.34 -57.51
N GLY A 10 21.86 7.43 -58.47
CA GLY A 10 20.43 7.29 -58.20
C GLY A 10 20.11 5.88 -57.70
N PHE A 11 19.34 5.78 -56.61
CA PHE A 11 18.87 4.49 -56.10
C PHE A 11 18.17 3.69 -57.21
N THR A 12 18.58 2.44 -57.39
CA THR A 12 17.96 1.58 -58.38
C THR A 12 16.54 1.24 -57.94
N LEU A 13 15.59 1.20 -58.88
CA LEU A 13 14.18 0.88 -58.59
C LEU A 13 14.02 -0.44 -57.82
N ILE A 14 14.93 -1.38 -58.06
CA ILE A 14 14.99 -2.69 -57.41
C ILE A 14 15.29 -2.55 -55.91
N GLU A 15 16.20 -1.66 -55.54
CA GLU A 15 16.56 -1.42 -54.14
C GLU A 15 15.40 -0.75 -53.37
N LEU A 16 14.70 0.18 -54.01
CA LEU A 16 13.48 0.78 -53.44
C LEU A 16 12.38 -0.27 -53.24
N LEU A 17 12.18 -1.17 -54.21
CA LEU A 17 11.15 -2.20 -54.10
C LEU A 17 11.50 -3.23 -53.02
N ALA A 18 12.77 -3.61 -52.91
CA ALA A 18 13.26 -4.52 -51.88
C ALA A 18 13.09 -3.94 -50.47
N THR A 19 13.49 -2.68 -50.25
CA THR A 19 13.34 -2.00 -48.96
C THR A 19 11.87 -1.86 -48.56
N LEU A 20 11.00 -1.52 -49.50
CA LEU A 20 9.56 -1.38 -49.25
C LEU A 20 8.89 -2.73 -48.90
N THR A 21 9.34 -3.82 -49.53
CA THR A 21 8.86 -5.18 -49.22
C THR A 21 9.28 -5.63 -47.83
N ILE A 22 10.55 -5.41 -47.45
CA ILE A 22 11.06 -5.73 -46.11
C ILE A 22 10.32 -4.92 -45.04
N LEU A 23 10.06 -3.63 -45.31
CA LEU A 23 9.33 -2.76 -44.40
C LEU A 23 7.90 -3.25 -44.17
N MET A 24 7.19 -3.66 -45.23
CA MET A 24 5.84 -4.23 -45.08
C MET A 24 5.83 -5.51 -44.23
N LEU A 25 6.83 -6.37 -44.39
CA LEU A 25 6.96 -7.60 -43.60
C LEU A 25 7.19 -7.26 -42.12
N LEU A 26 8.06 -6.29 -41.83
CA LEU A 26 8.31 -5.81 -40.47
C LEU A 26 7.06 -5.20 -39.84
N ILE A 27 6.30 -4.38 -40.59
CA ILE A 27 5.05 -3.80 -40.11
C ILE A 27 4.02 -4.90 -39.81
N GLY A 28 3.91 -5.92 -40.66
CA GLY A 28 2.99 -7.03 -40.45
C GLY A 28 3.30 -7.82 -39.17
N VAL A 29 4.57 -8.14 -38.94
CA VAL A 29 5.00 -8.87 -37.73
C VAL A 29 4.80 -8.02 -36.48
N THR A 30 5.20 -6.75 -36.51
CA THR A 30 5.05 -5.86 -35.35
C THR A 30 3.59 -5.61 -35.01
N PHE A 31 2.73 -5.38 -36.01
CA PHE A 31 1.29 -5.23 -35.79
C PHE A 31 0.66 -6.49 -35.20
N GLY A 32 1.01 -7.67 -35.70
CA GLY A 32 0.52 -8.95 -35.15
C GLY A 32 0.85 -9.14 -33.67
N VAL A 33 2.09 -8.82 -33.26
CA VAL A 33 2.51 -8.89 -31.85
C VAL A 33 1.76 -7.88 -30.99
N VAL A 34 1.57 -6.65 -31.47
CA VAL A 34 0.84 -5.60 -30.75
C VAL A 34 -0.63 -5.99 -30.55
N THR A 35 -1.31 -6.46 -31.59
CA THR A 35 -2.71 -6.93 -31.50
C THR A 35 -2.84 -8.13 -30.57
N SER A 36 -1.90 -9.09 -30.63
CA SER A 36 -1.87 -10.23 -29.71
C SER A 36 -1.70 -9.79 -28.26
N THR A 37 -0.81 -8.82 -28.01
CA THR A 37 -0.57 -8.26 -26.67
C THR A 37 -1.82 -7.57 -26.12
N PHE A 38 -2.52 -6.78 -26.95
CA PHE A 38 -3.77 -6.15 -26.52
C PHE A 38 -4.87 -7.16 -26.20
N ASN A 39 -5.07 -8.18 -27.05
CA ASN A 39 -6.06 -9.23 -26.81
C ASN A 39 -5.73 -10.11 -25.60
N PHE A 40 -4.44 -10.30 -25.31
CA PHE A 40 -4.01 -10.99 -24.11
C PHE A 40 -4.26 -10.14 -22.86
N ASN A 41 -3.98 -8.84 -22.93
CA ASN A 41 -4.18 -7.92 -21.82
C ASN A 41 -5.66 -7.76 -21.44
N THR A 42 -6.55 -7.63 -22.42
CA THR A 42 -8.00 -7.58 -22.15
C THR A 42 -8.50 -8.86 -21.48
N LYS A 43 -8.13 -10.03 -22.00
CA LYS A 43 -8.47 -11.32 -21.38
C LYS A 43 -7.89 -11.48 -19.98
N SER A 44 -6.66 -11.04 -19.75
CA SER A 44 -6.01 -11.13 -18.44
C SER A 44 -6.67 -10.21 -17.42
N THR A 45 -7.06 -9.00 -17.84
CA THR A 45 -7.75 -8.03 -17.00
C THR A 45 -9.13 -8.54 -16.62
N ALA A 46 -9.91 -8.98 -17.61
CA ALA A 46 -11.26 -9.50 -17.39
C ALA A 46 -11.28 -10.75 -16.48
N PHE A 47 -10.26 -11.61 -16.53
CA PHE A 47 -10.13 -12.73 -15.59
C PHE A 47 -9.79 -12.27 -14.16
N THR A 48 -8.95 -11.23 -14.04
CA THR A 48 -8.58 -10.64 -12.74
C THR A 48 -9.79 -10.00 -12.07
N ASP A 49 -10.63 -9.32 -12.84
CA ASP A 49 -11.85 -8.66 -12.34
C ASP A 49 -12.83 -9.70 -11.77
N VAL A 50 -13.09 -10.80 -12.47
CA VAL A 50 -13.98 -11.88 -11.96
C VAL A 50 -13.43 -12.50 -10.67
N ARG A 51 -12.11 -12.63 -10.54
CA ARG A 51 -11.49 -13.12 -9.30
C ARG A 51 -11.65 -12.14 -8.15
N GLN A 52 -11.52 -10.84 -8.41
CA GLN A 52 -11.77 -9.81 -7.40
C GLN A 52 -13.23 -9.80 -6.94
N GLU A 53 -14.18 -9.92 -7.86
CA GLU A 53 -15.60 -10.05 -7.55
C GLU A 53 -15.88 -11.28 -6.68
N ALA A 54 -15.32 -12.45 -7.03
CA ALA A 54 -15.46 -13.66 -6.22
C ALA A 54 -14.93 -13.47 -4.79
N ASN A 55 -13.78 -12.82 -4.63
CA ASN A 55 -13.21 -12.54 -3.31
C ASN A 55 -14.07 -11.57 -2.49
N LEU A 56 -14.69 -10.58 -3.13
CA LEU A 56 -15.63 -9.66 -2.48
C LEU A 56 -16.86 -10.42 -1.96
N ILE A 57 -17.42 -11.33 -2.77
CA ILE A 57 -18.55 -12.19 -2.37
C ILE A 57 -18.19 -13.03 -1.14
N VAL A 58 -17.04 -13.70 -1.17
CA VAL A 58 -16.58 -14.52 -0.03
C VAL A 58 -16.39 -13.66 1.22
N THR A 59 -15.88 -12.45 1.08
CA THR A 59 -15.69 -11.51 2.18
C THR A 59 -17.03 -11.12 2.80
N GLN A 60 -18.03 -10.79 1.98
CA GLN A 60 -19.39 -10.46 2.45
C GLN A 60 -20.04 -11.64 3.18
N ILE A 61 -19.95 -12.85 2.61
CA ILE A 61 -20.48 -14.06 3.24
C ILE A 61 -19.77 -14.31 4.58
N ARG A 62 -18.45 -14.16 4.64
CA ARG A 62 -17.67 -14.30 5.87
C ARG A 62 -18.05 -13.27 6.93
N GLU A 63 -18.27 -12.01 6.55
CA GLU A 63 -18.72 -10.97 7.46
C GLU A 63 -20.08 -11.32 8.09
N ASN A 64 -21.03 -11.80 7.27
CA ASN A 64 -22.34 -12.26 7.77
C ASN A 64 -22.21 -13.51 8.64
N HIS A 65 -21.33 -14.45 8.29
CA HIS A 65 -21.11 -15.70 9.02
C HIS A 65 -20.48 -15.52 10.40
N ASN A 66 -19.81 -14.38 10.64
CA ASN A 66 -19.34 -13.99 11.97
C ASN A 66 -20.45 -13.40 12.87
N GLY A 67 -21.65 -13.16 12.33
CA GLY A 67 -22.80 -12.56 12.98
C GLY A 67 -23.68 -13.56 13.73
N GLU A 68 -24.99 -13.33 13.75
CA GLU A 68 -25.97 -14.35 14.19
C GLU A 68 -26.39 -15.22 13.00
N ASN A 69 -27.13 -16.31 13.27
CA ASN A 69 -27.71 -17.12 12.22
C ASN A 69 -28.50 -16.25 11.25
N TYR A 70 -28.19 -16.39 9.96
CA TYR A 70 -28.69 -15.48 8.94
C TYR A 70 -29.23 -16.27 7.74
N GLN A 71 -30.15 -15.65 7.02
CA GLN A 71 -30.61 -16.15 5.75
C GLN A 71 -29.82 -15.46 4.64
N PHE A 72 -29.13 -16.25 3.82
CA PHE A 72 -28.39 -15.75 2.68
C PHE A 72 -29.16 -16.01 1.39
N CYS A 73 -29.37 -14.97 0.59
CA CYS A 73 -30.01 -15.06 -0.72
C CYS A 73 -29.06 -14.53 -1.80
N GLU A 74 -29.07 -15.12 -2.99
CA GLU A 74 -28.27 -14.63 -4.12
C GLU A 74 -28.57 -13.15 -4.46
N SER A 75 -29.82 -12.71 -4.28
CA SER A 75 -30.24 -11.32 -4.50
C SER A 75 -29.55 -10.29 -3.59
N GLN A 76 -28.88 -10.73 -2.52
CA GLN A 76 -28.11 -9.87 -1.62
C GLN A 76 -26.68 -9.62 -2.11
N LEU A 77 -26.22 -10.32 -3.16
CA LEU A 77 -24.93 -10.08 -3.78
C LEU A 77 -24.92 -8.69 -4.43
N LEU A 78 -24.20 -7.74 -3.82
CA LEU A 78 -24.18 -6.35 -4.27
C LEU A 78 -23.41 -6.20 -5.59
N ASN A 79 -24.05 -5.59 -6.60
CA ASN A 79 -23.43 -4.93 -7.75
C ASN A 79 -22.23 -5.66 -8.40
N ILE A 80 -22.39 -6.94 -8.71
CA ILE A 80 -21.41 -7.67 -9.52
C ILE A 80 -21.73 -7.49 -11.01
N ASN A 81 -20.68 -7.29 -11.84
CA ASN A 81 -20.85 -7.22 -13.29
C ASN A 81 -20.87 -8.63 -13.93
N SER A 82 -20.50 -9.66 -13.16
CA SER A 82 -20.54 -11.06 -13.56
C SER A 82 -21.87 -11.73 -13.22
N THR A 83 -22.22 -12.75 -13.99
CA THR A 83 -23.34 -13.64 -13.71
C THR A 83 -22.89 -14.79 -12.79
N VAL A 84 -23.67 -15.07 -11.75
CA VAL A 84 -23.47 -16.23 -10.89
C VAL A 84 -24.00 -17.46 -11.61
N GLN A 85 -23.11 -18.38 -12.02
CA GLN A 85 -23.52 -19.64 -12.63
C GLN A 85 -23.88 -20.69 -11.57
N GLN A 86 -23.14 -20.68 -10.45
CA GLN A 86 -23.26 -21.65 -9.38
C GLN A 86 -22.93 -20.97 -8.07
N LEU A 87 -23.77 -21.22 -7.07
CA LEU A 87 -23.52 -20.80 -5.70
C LEU A 87 -24.06 -21.88 -4.79
N VAL A 88 -23.15 -22.69 -4.25
CA VAL A 88 -23.46 -23.82 -3.40
C VAL A 88 -22.98 -23.51 -1.99
N LEU A 89 -23.92 -23.50 -1.05
CA LEU A 89 -23.68 -23.33 0.39
C LEU A 89 -24.00 -24.64 1.09
N ASN A 90 -23.02 -25.24 1.77
CA ASN A 90 -23.17 -26.53 2.47
C ASN A 90 -23.76 -27.66 1.61
N GLY A 91 -23.48 -27.65 0.30
CA GLY A 91 -23.98 -28.63 -0.65
C GLY A 91 -25.34 -28.29 -1.28
N GLN A 92 -25.98 -27.19 -0.87
CA GLN A 92 -27.22 -26.70 -1.47
C GLN A 92 -26.95 -25.59 -2.49
N ASN A 93 -27.35 -25.81 -3.74
CA ASN A 93 -27.26 -24.80 -4.78
C ASN A 93 -28.39 -23.77 -4.64
N ILE A 94 -28.02 -22.50 -4.50
CA ILE A 94 -28.94 -21.36 -4.39
C ILE A 94 -28.85 -20.40 -5.58
N ALA A 95 -28.10 -20.75 -6.63
CA ALA A 95 -28.11 -19.99 -7.88
C ALA A 95 -29.52 -19.98 -8.52
N GLY A 96 -29.95 -18.82 -9.01
CA GLY A 96 -31.30 -18.56 -9.52
C GLY A 96 -32.25 -17.91 -8.51
N GLY A 97 -31.74 -17.23 -7.47
CA GLY A 97 -32.55 -16.49 -6.49
C GLY A 97 -33.02 -17.31 -5.28
N GLY A 98 -32.38 -18.46 -5.02
CA GLY A 98 -32.61 -19.25 -3.82
C GLY A 98 -32.08 -18.56 -2.56
N CYS A 99 -32.62 -18.97 -1.41
CA CYS A 99 -32.14 -18.54 -0.09
C CYS A 99 -31.84 -19.76 0.77
N GLU A 100 -30.82 -19.67 1.62
CA GLU A 100 -30.46 -20.71 2.58
C GLU A 100 -30.27 -20.12 3.98
N ASN A 101 -30.75 -20.84 5.00
CA ASN A 101 -30.52 -20.46 6.39
C ASN A 101 -29.18 -21.03 6.84
N ILE A 102 -28.27 -20.14 7.22
CA ILE A 102 -26.90 -20.51 7.58
C ILE A 102 -26.77 -20.52 9.10
N ASP A 103 -26.39 -21.68 9.64
CA ASP A 103 -25.98 -21.83 11.03
C ASP A 103 -24.53 -21.38 11.18
N THR A 104 -24.35 -20.25 11.88
CA THR A 104 -23.03 -19.67 12.11
C THR A 104 -22.16 -20.51 13.03
N SER A 105 -22.72 -21.46 13.79
CA SER A 105 -21.94 -22.34 14.68
C SER A 105 -21.16 -23.43 13.96
N LEU A 106 -21.37 -23.61 12.65
CA LEU A 106 -20.73 -24.62 11.82
C LEU A 106 -19.89 -23.98 10.71
N ASP A 107 -18.88 -24.71 10.24
CA ASP A 107 -18.13 -24.31 9.06
C ASP A 107 -19.05 -24.27 7.84
N LEU A 108 -18.96 -23.19 7.07
CA LEU A 108 -19.72 -23.00 5.85
C LEU A 108 -18.85 -23.34 4.64
N LYS A 109 -19.21 -24.42 3.95
CA LYS A 109 -18.60 -24.76 2.65
C LYS A 109 -19.23 -23.93 1.56
N LEU A 110 -18.40 -23.21 0.82
CA LEU A 110 -18.79 -22.34 -0.28
C LEU A 110 -18.14 -22.84 -1.58
N ASP A 111 -18.98 -23.09 -2.58
CA ASP A 111 -18.56 -23.35 -3.96
C ASP A 111 -19.26 -22.33 -4.87
N LEU A 112 -18.46 -21.47 -5.49
CA LEU A 112 -18.89 -20.31 -6.27
C LEU A 112 -18.29 -20.36 -7.66
N LYS A 113 -19.16 -20.28 -8.67
CA LYS A 113 -18.77 -20.12 -10.07
C LYS A 113 -19.35 -18.83 -10.64
N LEU A 114 -18.46 -17.92 -11.03
CA LEU A 114 -18.82 -16.68 -11.71
C LEU A 114 -18.47 -16.75 -13.19
N GLN A 115 -19.23 -16.06 -14.04
CA GLN A 115 -18.92 -15.86 -15.45
C GLN A 115 -19.15 -14.40 -15.87
N ASN A 116 -18.20 -13.79 -16.56
CA ASN A 116 -18.37 -12.45 -17.14
C ASN A 116 -19.00 -12.47 -18.54
N ASN A 117 -19.27 -11.28 -19.09
CA ASN A 117 -19.83 -11.10 -20.43
C ASN A 117 -18.90 -11.58 -21.57
N GLU A 118 -17.61 -11.82 -21.29
CA GLU A 118 -16.62 -12.34 -22.24
C GLU A 118 -16.51 -13.88 -22.17
N ASN A 119 -17.46 -14.55 -21.51
CA ASN A 119 -17.51 -15.99 -21.27
C ASN A 119 -16.37 -16.56 -20.41
N GLN A 120 -15.59 -15.72 -19.73
CA GLN A 120 -14.57 -16.19 -18.80
C GLN A 120 -15.22 -16.59 -17.48
N SER A 121 -14.84 -17.76 -16.97
CA SER A 121 -15.36 -18.28 -15.71
C SER A 121 -14.28 -18.42 -14.66
N PHE A 122 -14.64 -18.16 -13.41
CA PHE A 122 -13.81 -18.43 -12.24
C PHE A 122 -14.56 -19.36 -11.30
N ASN A 123 -13.90 -20.41 -10.83
CA ASN A 123 -14.43 -21.33 -9.83
C ASN A 123 -13.66 -21.18 -8.52
N LEU A 124 -14.38 -21.07 -7.41
CA LEU A 124 -13.82 -20.91 -6.08
C LEU A 124 -14.50 -21.87 -5.12
N GLU A 125 -13.71 -22.80 -4.59
CA GLU A 125 -14.10 -23.68 -3.50
C GLU A 125 -13.36 -23.26 -2.25
N THR A 126 -14.10 -22.93 -1.19
CA THR A 126 -13.52 -22.51 0.09
C THR A 126 -14.39 -22.92 1.26
N THR A 127 -13.83 -22.86 2.46
CA THR A 127 -14.56 -23.09 3.72
C THR A 127 -14.41 -21.85 4.57
N ILE A 128 -15.53 -21.30 5.03
CA ILE A 128 -15.60 -20.20 5.97
C ILE A 128 -15.77 -20.83 7.35
N GLU A 129 -14.81 -20.59 8.23
CA GLU A 129 -14.81 -21.14 9.60
C GLU A 129 -16.07 -20.75 10.36
N ALA A 130 -16.57 -21.65 11.19
CA ALA A 130 -17.63 -21.39 12.15
C ALA A 130 -17.33 -20.15 13.00
N LYS A 131 -18.40 -19.45 13.38
CA LYS A 131 -18.37 -18.39 14.38
C LYS A 131 -17.74 -18.95 15.66
N LYS A 132 -16.53 -18.49 15.94
CA LYS A 132 -15.91 -18.68 17.24
C LYS A 132 -16.80 -17.95 18.25
N GLU A 133 -17.30 -18.66 19.26
CA GLU A 133 -18.02 -18.02 20.36
C GLU A 133 -17.23 -16.80 20.79
N LYS A 134 -17.93 -15.68 20.93
CA LYS A 134 -17.36 -14.40 21.35
C LYS A 134 -16.83 -14.60 22.77
N ALA A 135 -15.62 -15.16 22.86
CA ALA A 135 -14.84 -15.14 24.07
C ALA A 135 -14.83 -13.68 24.50
N LEU A 136 -15.12 -13.45 25.80
CA LEU A 136 -14.86 -12.20 26.51
C LEU A 136 -13.72 -11.47 25.83
N PRO A 137 -13.90 -10.18 25.45
CA PRO A 137 -13.08 -9.50 24.44
C PRO A 137 -11.64 -9.91 24.67
N LEU A 138 -11.16 -10.88 23.89
CA LEU A 138 -9.76 -11.23 23.96
C LEU A 138 -9.12 -9.95 23.48
N ALA A 139 -8.42 -9.29 24.41
CA ALA A 139 -7.44 -8.29 24.07
C ALA A 139 -6.77 -8.80 22.80
N LEU A 140 -6.88 -8.01 21.72
CA LEU A 140 -6.31 -8.33 20.43
C LEU A 140 -4.81 -8.33 20.67
N THR A 141 -4.31 -9.47 21.11
CA THR A 141 -2.94 -9.68 21.51
C THR A 141 -2.29 -9.99 20.18
N ILE A 142 -1.81 -8.95 19.50
CA ILE A 142 -0.68 -9.12 18.60
C ILE A 142 0.31 -9.89 19.44
N GLU A 143 0.58 -11.14 19.06
CA GLU A 143 1.58 -11.93 19.76
C GLU A 143 2.82 -11.06 19.82
N LYS A 144 3.21 -10.73 21.05
CA LYS A 144 4.51 -10.12 21.31
C LYS A 144 5.49 -10.87 20.42
N PRO A 145 6.30 -10.19 19.60
CA PRO A 145 7.30 -10.86 18.77
C PRO A 145 7.96 -11.90 19.67
N SER A 146 7.87 -13.17 19.26
CA SER A 146 8.57 -14.23 19.98
C SER A 146 9.98 -13.71 20.24
N SER A 147 10.56 -13.96 21.42
CA SER A 147 11.83 -13.36 21.85
C SER A 147 13.05 -13.68 20.94
N GLU A 148 12.81 -14.23 19.77
CA GLU A 148 13.72 -14.63 18.72
C GLU A 148 13.59 -13.79 17.43
N GLU A 149 12.50 -13.04 17.20
CA GLU A 149 12.34 -12.24 15.97
C GLU A 149 13.18 -10.94 16.03
N THR A 150 14.04 -10.73 15.04
CA THR A 150 14.80 -9.49 14.87
C THR A 150 13.89 -8.35 14.41
N PHE A 151 14.27 -7.10 14.69
CA PHE A 151 13.50 -5.94 14.20
C PHE A 151 13.37 -5.91 12.66
N GLY A 152 14.38 -6.38 11.94
CA GLY A 152 14.32 -6.52 10.47
C GLY A 152 13.32 -7.55 9.99
N GLU A 153 13.23 -8.70 10.66
CA GLU A 153 12.20 -9.71 10.37
C GLU A 153 10.81 -9.16 10.69
N TYR A 154 10.66 -8.47 11.83
CA TYR A 154 9.41 -7.83 12.20
C TYR A 154 8.94 -6.83 11.16
N VAL A 155 9.84 -5.95 10.68
CA VAL A 155 9.56 -4.99 9.61
C VAL A 155 9.08 -5.70 8.34
N ARG A 156 9.73 -6.81 7.98
CA ARG A 156 9.40 -7.59 6.79
C ARG A 156 8.07 -8.32 6.90
N ASN A 157 7.88 -9.07 7.97
CA ASN A 157 6.73 -9.94 8.18
C ASN A 157 5.43 -9.14 8.33
N ASN A 158 5.53 -7.90 8.83
CA ASN A 158 4.39 -7.03 9.06
C ASN A 158 4.23 -5.92 8.00
N ASN A 159 4.99 -5.98 6.89
CA ASN A 159 4.99 -4.97 5.83
C ASN A 159 5.10 -3.53 6.37
N ILE A 160 5.97 -3.33 7.36
CA ILE A 160 6.17 -2.02 7.97
C ILE A 160 6.96 -1.15 7.02
N TYR A 161 6.39 0.01 6.71
CA TYR A 161 7.01 0.93 5.76
C TYR A 161 7.31 2.30 6.34
N VAL A 162 6.55 2.73 7.34
CA VAL A 162 6.90 3.91 8.14
C VAL A 162 6.87 3.49 9.60
N TYR A 163 8.04 3.53 10.23
CA TYR A 163 8.21 3.30 11.66
C TYR A 163 8.84 4.55 12.28
N SER A 164 8.05 5.31 13.04
CA SER A 164 8.53 6.57 13.60
C SER A 164 7.90 6.93 14.93
N ASN A 165 8.51 7.83 15.68
CA ASN A 165 7.86 8.41 16.84
C ASN A 165 6.88 9.49 16.42
N ILE A 166 7.32 10.41 15.57
CA ILE A 166 6.55 11.60 15.20
C ILE A 166 6.39 11.64 13.67
N ILE A 167 5.17 11.89 13.20
CA ILE A 167 4.90 12.22 11.80
C ILE A 167 4.38 13.65 11.68
N LYS A 168 4.96 14.42 10.75
CA LYS A 168 4.48 15.73 10.34
C LYS A 168 4.17 15.74 8.85
N ILE A 169 2.91 16.00 8.49
CA ILE A 169 2.49 16.12 7.08
C ILE A 169 1.95 17.53 6.83
N THR A 170 2.50 18.24 5.84
CA THR A 170 2.10 19.60 5.43
C THR A 170 1.91 19.74 3.92
N GLY A 171 1.22 20.79 3.49
CA GLY A 171 0.85 20.99 2.08
C GLY A 171 -0.04 19.87 1.55
N SER A 172 0.12 19.52 0.27
CA SER A 172 -0.62 18.47 -0.44
C SER A 172 0.04 17.09 -0.35
N SER A 173 0.85 16.88 0.70
CA SER A 173 1.70 15.70 0.83
C SER A 173 0.94 14.47 1.30
N THR A 174 1.41 13.28 0.90
CA THR A 174 0.71 12.00 1.16
C THR A 174 1.66 10.89 1.55
N ILE A 175 1.13 9.90 2.28
CA ILE A 175 1.80 8.63 2.55
C ILE A 175 0.85 7.51 2.11
N LYS A 176 1.28 6.63 1.21
CA LYS A 176 0.43 5.59 0.62
C LYS A 176 1.07 4.21 0.63
N GLY A 177 0.31 3.18 0.97
CA GLY A 177 0.68 1.78 0.80
C GLY A 177 -0.49 0.89 1.22
N SER A 178 -1.36 0.51 0.29
CA SER A 178 -2.66 -0.11 0.61
C SER A 178 -2.56 -1.42 1.40
N GLU A 179 -1.46 -2.16 1.27
CA GLU A 179 -1.16 -3.40 2.01
C GLU A 179 -0.15 -3.21 3.15
N ALA A 180 0.28 -1.98 3.39
CA ALA A 180 1.40 -1.65 4.25
C ALA A 180 0.97 -1.28 5.67
N THR A 181 1.94 -1.23 6.59
CA THR A 181 1.75 -0.89 8.00
C THR A 181 2.48 0.41 8.38
N VAL A 182 1.77 1.35 9.02
CA VAL A 182 2.34 2.57 9.63
C VAL A 182 2.32 2.46 11.14
N ILE A 183 3.44 2.80 11.77
CA ILE A 183 3.57 2.88 13.23
C ILE A 183 4.08 4.28 13.61
N ILE A 184 3.30 4.96 14.45
CA ILE A 184 3.58 6.27 15.04
C ILE A 184 3.58 6.08 16.57
N LYS A 185 4.74 6.22 17.21
CA LYS A 185 4.91 5.91 18.65
C LYS A 185 4.61 7.07 19.61
N GLU A 186 4.28 8.26 19.09
CA GLU A 186 3.91 9.44 19.88
C GLU A 186 2.70 10.17 19.28
N ASN A 187 2.21 11.18 20.00
CA ASN A 187 1.05 12.00 19.64
C ASN A 187 1.11 12.48 18.18
N PHE A 188 -0.02 12.38 17.49
CA PHE A 188 -0.11 12.74 16.09
C PHE A 188 -0.91 14.03 15.87
N GLN A 189 -0.21 15.07 15.38
CA GLN A 189 -0.81 16.37 15.07
C GLN A 189 -0.53 16.77 13.61
N PRO A 190 -1.36 16.34 12.66
CA PRO A 190 -1.26 16.80 11.28
C PRO A 190 -1.49 18.32 11.23
N ALA A 191 -0.65 19.02 10.46
CA ALA A 191 -0.85 20.45 10.24
C ALA A 191 -2.12 20.70 9.39
N SER A 192 -2.57 21.95 9.26
CA SER A 192 -3.66 22.33 8.33
C SER A 192 -3.16 22.44 6.88
N ALA A 193 -3.81 21.79 5.89
CA ALA A 193 -3.69 22.10 4.45
C ALA A 193 -4.83 21.41 3.64
N SER A 194 -4.83 21.50 2.31
CA SER A 194 -5.98 21.16 1.45
C SER A 194 -6.23 19.67 1.19
N LYS A 195 -5.22 18.79 1.16
CA LYS A 195 -5.37 17.31 1.02
C LYS A 195 -4.19 16.57 1.66
N LYS A 196 -4.46 15.78 2.71
CA LYS A 196 -3.44 14.95 3.36
C LYS A 196 -4.06 13.63 3.78
N TYR A 197 -3.31 12.56 3.59
CA TYR A 197 -3.73 11.26 4.09
C TYR A 197 -2.56 10.31 4.29
N ILE A 198 -2.77 9.40 5.23
CA ILE A 198 -2.03 8.15 5.33
C ILE A 198 -2.99 7.05 4.90
N GLU A 199 -2.69 6.43 3.76
CA GLU A 199 -3.39 5.25 3.23
C GLU A 199 -2.53 4.02 3.52
N ALA A 200 -2.99 3.18 4.44
CA ALA A 200 -2.31 1.95 4.83
C ALA A 200 -3.31 0.92 5.33
N LYS A 201 -2.96 -0.37 5.27
CA LYS A 201 -3.80 -1.46 5.78
C LYS A 201 -3.91 -1.42 7.29
N GLU A 202 -2.78 -1.23 7.95
CA GLU A 202 -2.68 -1.19 9.41
C GLU A 202 -2.04 0.13 9.82
N ILE A 203 -2.68 0.88 10.72
CA ILE A 203 -2.18 2.17 11.20
C ILE A 203 -2.22 2.16 12.73
N TYR A 204 -1.05 2.28 13.35
CA TYR A 204 -0.88 2.34 14.81
C TYR A 204 -0.42 3.74 15.20
N ILE A 205 -1.16 4.39 16.10
CA ILE A 205 -0.84 5.71 16.64
C ILE A 205 -0.90 5.68 18.15
N LYS A 206 0.23 5.84 18.82
CA LYS A 206 0.30 5.90 20.27
C LYS A 206 0.14 7.34 20.73
N GLY A 207 -0.86 7.60 21.56
CA GLY A 207 -1.17 8.92 22.10
C GLY A 207 -2.31 9.63 21.37
N ASP A 208 -2.57 10.86 21.80
CA ASP A 208 -3.71 11.65 21.33
C ASP A 208 -3.53 12.13 19.89
N MET A 209 -4.65 12.21 19.18
CA MET A 209 -4.71 12.64 17.79
C MET A 209 -5.64 13.83 17.57
N MET A 210 -5.20 14.84 16.83
CA MET A 210 -6.05 15.92 16.33
C MET A 210 -6.20 15.85 14.82
N MET A 211 -7.39 15.50 14.31
CA MET A 211 -7.64 15.41 12.87
C MET A 211 -8.24 16.70 12.32
N ARG A 212 -7.53 17.39 11.43
CA ARG A 212 -8.00 18.58 10.70
C ARG A 212 -7.54 18.54 9.26
N ASN A 213 -8.46 18.62 8.29
CA ASN A 213 -8.17 18.45 6.86
C ASN A 213 -7.25 17.24 6.57
N PHE A 214 -7.50 16.12 7.24
CA PHE A 214 -6.63 14.96 7.20
C PHE A 214 -7.47 13.68 7.16
N SER A 215 -7.05 12.72 6.34
CA SER A 215 -7.71 11.42 6.25
C SER A 215 -6.79 10.26 6.62
N LEU A 216 -7.36 9.24 7.26
CA LEU A 216 -6.67 8.01 7.61
C LEU A 216 -7.34 6.81 6.96
N GLY A 217 -6.51 5.85 6.56
CA GLY A 217 -6.95 4.60 5.98
C GLY A 217 -7.21 4.68 4.48
N ASN A 218 -7.43 3.51 3.90
CA ASN A 218 -7.57 3.28 2.48
C ASN A 218 -8.94 3.76 2.00
N SER A 219 -8.94 4.86 1.25
CA SER A 219 -10.15 5.38 0.59
C SER A 219 -10.67 4.48 -0.53
N SER A 220 -9.78 3.64 -1.07
CA SER A 220 -10.05 2.60 -2.06
C SER A 220 -9.14 1.39 -1.79
N GLY A 221 -9.62 0.19 -2.09
CA GLY A 221 -8.89 -1.05 -1.83
C GLY A 221 -9.29 -1.72 -0.50
N PRO A 222 -8.38 -2.47 0.15
CA PRO A 222 -8.70 -3.23 1.36
C PRO A 222 -9.03 -2.27 2.51
N SER A 223 -9.99 -2.67 3.36
CA SER A 223 -10.34 -1.90 4.55
C SER A 223 -9.15 -1.78 5.50
N SER A 224 -8.93 -0.59 6.05
CA SER A 224 -7.89 -0.37 7.03
C SER A 224 -8.34 -0.73 8.45
N ASN A 225 -7.41 -1.22 9.26
CA ASN A 225 -7.52 -1.24 10.71
C ASN A 225 -6.67 -0.11 11.29
N ILE A 226 -7.30 0.73 12.11
CA ILE A 226 -6.70 1.95 12.65
C ILE A 226 -6.79 1.87 14.16
N TYR A 227 -5.64 1.91 14.82
CA TYR A 227 -5.48 1.75 16.26
C TYR A 227 -4.90 3.02 16.85
N VAL A 228 -5.63 3.64 17.78
CA VAL A 228 -5.22 4.86 18.45
C VAL A 228 -5.24 4.65 19.97
N ASP A 229 -4.06 4.50 20.58
CA ASP A 229 -3.95 4.47 22.04
C ASP A 229 -3.98 5.89 22.60
N GLY A 230 -5.15 6.53 22.52
CA GLY A 230 -5.38 7.90 22.94
C GLY A 230 -6.76 8.40 22.52
N GLY A 231 -7.04 9.66 22.86
CA GLY A 231 -8.24 10.36 22.43
C GLY A 231 -8.10 10.93 21.01
N ILE A 232 -9.22 11.10 20.33
CA ILE A 232 -9.26 11.66 18.98
C ILE A 232 -10.15 12.88 18.98
N THR A 233 -9.58 14.01 18.57
CA THR A 233 -10.33 15.24 18.35
C THR A 233 -10.45 15.51 16.85
N PHE A 234 -11.66 15.38 16.33
CA PHE A 234 -12.00 15.79 14.98
C PHE A 234 -12.30 17.29 14.96
N GLY A 235 -11.52 18.03 14.16
CA GLY A 235 -11.73 19.45 13.92
C GLY A 235 -12.21 19.74 12.51
N GLY A 236 -12.36 21.03 12.21
CA GLY A 236 -12.81 21.49 10.89
C GLY A 236 -11.93 21.02 9.73
N GLY A 237 -12.50 21.05 8.52
CA GLY A 237 -11.78 20.71 7.29
C GLY A 237 -12.11 19.36 6.66
N GLY A 238 -13.22 18.73 7.07
CA GLY A 238 -13.67 17.45 6.51
C GLY A 238 -12.67 16.31 6.72
N PRO A 239 -12.19 16.05 7.95
CA PRO A 239 -11.39 14.85 8.21
C PRO A 239 -12.19 13.59 7.85
N ARG A 240 -11.48 12.53 7.43
CA ARG A 240 -12.11 11.23 7.12
C ARG A 240 -11.32 10.06 7.71
N ILE A 241 -12.01 9.03 8.14
CA ILE A 241 -11.43 7.75 8.51
C ILE A 241 -12.07 6.69 7.62
N TYR A 242 -11.25 5.99 6.86
CA TYR A 242 -11.63 4.90 5.98
C TYR A 242 -11.19 3.58 6.61
N GLY A 243 -12.13 2.85 7.20
CA GLY A 243 -11.88 1.56 7.85
C GLY A 243 -12.36 1.50 9.29
N TYR A 244 -11.85 0.50 10.03
CA TYR A 244 -12.21 0.20 11.40
C TYR A 244 -11.31 0.99 12.35
N LEU A 245 -11.90 1.93 13.08
CA LEU A 245 -11.19 2.68 14.12
C LEU A 245 -11.37 2.00 15.48
N LYS A 246 -10.26 1.67 16.13
CA LYS A 246 -10.18 1.23 17.52
C LYS A 246 -9.41 2.26 18.34
N HIS A 247 -9.97 2.70 19.47
CA HIS A 247 -9.34 3.74 20.29
C HIS A 247 -9.53 3.50 21.79
N THR A 248 -8.59 3.98 22.61
CA THR A 248 -8.69 3.89 24.09
C THR A 248 -9.27 5.16 24.74
N GLY A 249 -9.03 6.33 24.14
CA GLY A 249 -9.48 7.62 24.67
C GLY A 249 -10.87 8.07 24.20
N GLU A 250 -11.20 9.33 24.45
CA GLU A 250 -12.48 9.93 24.06
C GLU A 250 -12.48 10.43 22.61
N LEU A 251 -13.63 10.30 21.93
CA LEU A 251 -13.87 10.93 20.62
C LEU A 251 -14.54 12.29 20.83
N LYS A 252 -13.91 13.35 20.32
CA LYS A 252 -14.43 14.71 20.37
C LYS A 252 -14.67 15.24 18.97
N TYR A 253 -15.82 15.84 18.75
CA TYR A 253 -16.19 16.46 17.48
C TYR A 253 -16.33 17.97 17.68
N GLN A 254 -15.65 18.76 16.85
CA GLN A 254 -16.00 20.18 16.73
C GLN A 254 -17.41 20.30 16.12
N SER A 255 -18.17 21.29 16.57
CA SER A 255 -19.53 21.55 16.10
C SER A 255 -19.56 21.66 14.57
N ASN A 256 -20.60 21.08 13.97
CA ASN A 256 -20.85 20.99 12.51
C ASN A 256 -20.12 19.87 11.75
N LEU A 257 -19.42 18.95 12.43
CA LEU A 257 -18.95 17.72 11.79
C LEU A 257 -20.08 16.69 11.73
N ASP A 258 -20.30 16.14 10.54
CA ASP A 258 -21.28 15.10 10.29
C ASP A 258 -20.73 13.71 10.69
N SER A 259 -21.63 12.82 11.07
CA SER A 259 -21.42 11.38 11.29
C SER A 259 -20.68 10.66 10.15
N SER A 260 -20.70 11.21 8.92
CA SER A 260 -19.97 10.67 7.76
C SER A 260 -18.44 10.75 7.86
N VAL A 261 -17.86 11.33 8.92
CA VAL A 261 -16.39 11.40 9.12
C VAL A 261 -15.74 10.02 9.13
N MET A 262 -16.47 8.96 9.48
CA MET A 262 -15.96 7.58 9.50
C MET A 262 -16.81 6.69 8.58
N THR A 263 -16.16 5.78 7.85
CA THR A 263 -16.87 4.81 7.00
C THR A 263 -17.41 3.61 7.75
N LYS A 264 -16.88 3.33 8.95
CA LYS A 264 -17.35 2.28 9.85
C LYS A 264 -17.51 2.85 11.26
N PRO A 265 -18.39 2.29 12.09
CA PRO A 265 -18.52 2.71 13.49
C PRO A 265 -17.20 2.53 14.25
N PRO A 266 -16.79 3.49 15.10
CA PRO A 266 -15.61 3.34 15.93
C PRO A 266 -15.88 2.36 17.09
N GLU A 267 -14.82 1.68 17.52
CA GLU A 267 -14.81 0.76 18.66
C GLU A 267 -13.91 1.34 19.77
N LYS A 268 -14.48 1.57 20.95
CA LYS A 268 -13.71 1.96 22.14
C LYS A 268 -13.23 0.70 22.86
N LEU A 269 -11.94 0.63 23.15
CA LEU A 269 -11.29 -0.47 23.85
C LEU A 269 -10.66 0.02 25.17
N ASP A 270 -10.53 -0.87 26.15
CA ASP A 270 -9.82 -0.54 27.39
C ASP A 270 -8.30 -0.48 27.18
N GLU A 271 -7.78 -1.34 26.30
CA GLU A 271 -6.36 -1.43 25.97
C GLU A 271 -6.18 -1.82 24.50
N ILE A 272 -5.11 -1.30 23.88
CA ILE A 272 -4.67 -1.70 22.55
C ILE A 272 -3.24 -2.23 22.65
N SER A 273 -3.00 -3.43 22.12
CA SER A 273 -1.64 -3.96 21.99
C SER A 273 -0.89 -3.21 20.88
N PHE A 274 0.16 -2.49 21.26
CA PHE A 274 1.03 -1.78 20.32
C PHE A 274 2.31 -2.56 20.05
N PRO A 275 2.88 -2.42 18.84
CA PRO A 275 4.26 -2.84 18.56
C PRO A 275 5.23 -2.32 19.62
N THR A 276 5.94 -3.24 20.30
CA THR A 276 6.82 -2.90 21.44
C THR A 276 8.27 -2.67 21.06
N PHE A 277 8.68 -2.94 19.82
CA PHE A 277 10.04 -2.69 19.38
C PHE A 277 10.42 -1.21 19.57
N ASP A 278 11.62 -0.96 20.05
CA ASP A 278 12.20 0.38 19.94
C ASP A 278 12.88 0.53 18.59
N ILE A 279 12.98 1.79 18.13
CA ILE A 279 13.78 2.07 16.93
C ILE A 279 15.21 1.63 17.27
N PRO A 280 15.80 0.70 16.50
CA PRO A 280 17.12 0.19 16.80
C PRO A 280 18.16 1.31 16.75
N ASN A 281 19.17 1.20 17.60
CA ASN A 281 20.34 2.06 17.50
C ASN A 281 21.13 1.75 16.23
N LEU A 282 21.94 2.72 15.80
CA LEU A 282 22.93 2.49 14.75
C LEU A 282 23.87 1.36 15.14
N LYS A 283 24.28 0.56 14.16
CA LYS A 283 25.41 -0.37 14.33
C LYS A 283 26.72 0.40 14.41
N ASP A 284 27.79 -0.30 14.79
CA ASP A 284 29.13 0.24 14.70
C ASP A 284 29.51 0.57 13.25
N GLU A 285 30.29 1.62 13.04
CA GLU A 285 30.75 2.05 11.71
C GLU A 285 31.40 0.90 10.92
N SER A 286 32.17 0.05 11.60
CA SER A 286 32.80 -1.13 11.01
C SER A 286 31.81 -2.13 10.41
N TRP A 287 30.60 -2.25 11.00
CA TRP A 287 29.53 -3.11 10.47
C TRP A 287 29.02 -2.58 9.13
N TYR A 288 28.87 -1.26 9.02
CA TYR A 288 28.43 -0.57 7.81
C TYR A 288 29.52 -0.64 6.72
N SER A 289 30.77 -0.32 7.05
CA SER A 289 31.89 -0.41 6.09
C SER A 289 32.07 -1.83 5.55
N ALA A 290 31.92 -2.85 6.39
CA ALA A 290 32.00 -4.26 5.96
C ALA A 290 30.88 -4.67 4.98
N ARG A 291 29.80 -3.90 4.89
CA ARG A 291 28.64 -4.12 4.00
C ARG A 291 28.58 -3.16 2.81
N GLY A 292 29.68 -2.44 2.58
CA GLY A 292 29.82 -1.53 1.45
C GLY A 292 29.14 -0.17 1.64
N TYR A 293 28.73 0.18 2.87
CA TYR A 293 28.31 1.55 3.15
C TYR A 293 29.53 2.46 3.17
N SER A 294 29.40 3.60 2.50
CA SER A 294 30.43 4.64 2.44
C SER A 294 29.88 5.97 2.95
N ASN A 295 30.76 6.92 3.22
CA ASN A 295 30.38 8.31 3.51
C ASN A 295 30.35 9.18 2.25
N ASP A 296 30.42 8.57 1.07
CA ASP A 296 30.33 9.28 -0.20
C ASP A 296 28.90 9.82 -0.38
N GLN A 297 28.81 11.14 -0.55
CA GLN A 297 27.54 11.83 -0.76
C GLN A 297 27.18 11.93 -2.24
N THR A 298 27.99 11.34 -3.12
CA THR A 298 27.69 11.24 -4.55
C THR A 298 26.45 10.39 -4.74
N LEU A 299 25.45 10.96 -5.40
CA LEU A 299 24.16 10.32 -5.60
C LEU A 299 24.23 9.34 -6.77
N ASP A 300 23.93 8.07 -6.51
CA ASP A 300 23.90 7.02 -7.53
C ASP A 300 22.83 5.97 -7.21
N HIS A 301 22.50 5.15 -8.20
CA HIS A 301 21.74 3.93 -8.00
C HIS A 301 22.52 2.97 -7.09
N ASP A 302 21.81 2.10 -6.36
CA ASP A 302 22.40 1.08 -5.47
C ASP A 302 23.30 1.63 -4.35
N MET A 303 23.24 2.95 -4.14
CA MET A 303 24.01 3.68 -3.14
C MET A 303 23.78 3.11 -1.73
N LYS A 304 24.88 2.86 -1.02
CA LYS A 304 24.88 2.55 0.42
C LYS A 304 25.63 3.64 1.17
N TYR A 305 24.88 4.46 1.91
CA TYR A 305 25.43 5.60 2.65
C TYR A 305 25.37 5.38 4.15
N PHE A 306 26.48 5.60 4.83
CA PHE A 306 26.55 5.73 6.29
C PHE A 306 27.36 6.99 6.62
N GLY A 307 26.76 7.90 7.39
CA GLY A 307 27.46 9.11 7.79
C GLY A 307 26.59 10.12 8.53
N PRO A 308 27.01 11.40 8.58
CA PRO A 308 26.25 12.47 9.21
C PRO A 308 24.97 12.79 8.40
N THR A 309 24.34 13.93 8.71
CA THR A 309 23.20 14.45 7.95
C THR A 309 23.48 14.46 6.45
N LEU A 310 22.55 13.89 5.68
CA LEU A 310 22.62 13.84 4.23
C LEU A 310 21.50 14.68 3.62
N THR A 311 21.80 15.41 2.56
CA THR A 311 20.83 16.22 1.83
C THR A 311 20.90 15.92 0.34
N PHE A 312 19.84 15.29 -0.17
CA PHE A 312 19.59 15.11 -1.59
C PHE A 312 18.96 16.37 -2.15
N ARG A 313 19.53 16.87 -3.24
CA ARG A 313 18.97 17.92 -4.08
C ARG A 313 19.13 17.53 -5.54
N ASP A 314 18.15 17.91 -6.36
CA ASP A 314 18.25 17.77 -7.80
C ASP A 314 19.44 18.60 -8.32
N GLN A 315 20.37 17.92 -8.99
CA GLN A 315 21.52 18.52 -9.68
C GLN A 315 21.58 18.12 -11.16
N GLY A 316 20.46 17.68 -11.75
CA GLY A 316 20.36 17.25 -13.16
C GLY A 316 20.03 15.77 -13.36
N SER A 317 20.16 14.95 -12.31
CA SER A 317 19.49 13.65 -12.17
C SER A 317 18.62 13.70 -10.92
N ASN A 318 17.36 13.29 -11.05
CA ASN A 318 16.39 13.34 -9.97
C ASN A 318 15.75 11.98 -9.68
N GLN A 319 16.25 10.88 -10.25
CA GLN A 319 15.71 9.53 -10.03
C GLN A 319 16.82 8.61 -9.54
N PHE A 320 16.69 8.12 -8.31
CA PHE A 320 17.64 7.21 -7.69
C PHE A 320 16.90 5.97 -7.18
N HIS A 321 17.51 4.81 -7.41
CA HIS A 321 16.89 3.52 -7.13
C HIS A 321 17.75 2.68 -6.22
N ASN A 322 17.08 1.88 -5.39
CA ASN A 322 17.71 0.91 -4.50
C ASN A 322 18.76 1.53 -3.56
N VAL A 323 18.48 2.73 -3.01
CA VAL A 323 19.40 3.38 -2.09
C VAL A 323 19.17 2.88 -0.66
N SER A 324 20.26 2.64 0.08
CA SER A 324 20.22 2.34 1.50
C SER A 324 20.96 3.43 2.26
N ILE A 325 20.21 4.32 2.91
CA ILE A 325 20.76 5.51 3.56
C ILE A 325 20.61 5.37 5.06
N VAL A 326 21.75 5.40 5.74
CA VAL A 326 21.86 5.39 7.19
C VAL A 326 22.48 6.70 7.64
N SER A 327 21.74 7.49 8.42
CA SER A 327 22.23 8.78 8.91
C SER A 327 22.32 8.81 10.43
N GLN A 328 23.45 9.32 10.92
CA GLN A 328 23.64 9.74 12.31
C GLN A 328 22.82 10.99 12.67
N GLY A 329 22.41 11.75 11.65
CA GLY A 329 21.61 12.96 11.78
C GLY A 329 20.34 12.87 10.93
N ASN A 330 20.07 13.92 10.15
CA ASN A 330 18.86 14.00 9.34
C ASN A 330 19.10 13.45 7.92
N ILE A 331 18.02 13.01 7.27
CA ILE A 331 18.02 12.73 5.83
C ILE A 331 17.05 13.71 5.19
N ASN A 332 17.54 14.55 4.27
CA ASN A 332 16.71 15.55 3.60
C ASN A 332 16.61 15.19 2.11
N LEU A 333 15.40 14.95 1.63
CA LEU A 333 15.07 14.82 0.21
C LEU A 333 14.40 16.12 -0.24
N GLU A 334 15.15 16.95 -0.96
CA GLU A 334 14.74 18.31 -1.33
C GLU A 334 14.83 18.54 -2.83
N GLY A 335 14.06 19.51 -3.32
CA GLY A 335 14.24 20.00 -4.68
C GLY A 335 13.78 19.04 -5.79
N ASN A 336 12.66 18.33 -5.60
CA ASN A 336 12.04 17.47 -6.62
C ASN A 336 12.86 16.21 -6.95
N VAL A 337 13.37 15.55 -5.91
CA VAL A 337 14.07 14.26 -6.04
C VAL A 337 13.10 13.09 -5.90
N HIS A 338 13.37 12.01 -6.63
CA HIS A 338 12.60 10.78 -6.65
C HIS A 338 13.54 9.65 -6.24
N VAL A 339 13.32 9.09 -5.06
CA VAL A 339 14.24 8.14 -4.45
C VAL A 339 13.49 6.86 -4.10
N SER A 340 14.13 5.69 -4.25
CA SER A 340 13.57 4.44 -3.76
C SER A 340 14.59 3.62 -2.97
N GLY A 341 14.15 2.93 -1.92
CA GLY A 341 15.00 2.07 -1.08
C GLY A 341 14.69 2.17 0.42
N VAL A 342 15.72 2.28 1.27
CA VAL A 342 15.60 2.30 2.73
C VAL A 342 16.22 3.57 3.31
N LEU A 343 15.46 4.30 4.13
CA LEU A 343 15.94 5.46 4.88
C LEU A 343 15.93 5.14 6.37
N PHE A 344 17.09 5.15 7.01
CA PHE A 344 17.27 4.87 8.42
C PHE A 344 17.95 6.04 9.14
N ALA A 345 17.21 6.73 10.00
CA ALA A 345 17.68 7.86 10.79
C ALA A 345 17.15 7.76 12.24
N PRO A 346 17.66 6.80 13.04
CA PRO A 346 17.02 6.42 14.31
C PRO A 346 16.94 7.55 15.33
N ASN A 347 17.88 8.50 15.27
CA ASN A 347 17.92 9.69 16.13
C ASN A 347 17.50 10.98 15.41
N GLY A 348 17.26 10.91 14.11
CA GLY A 348 17.13 12.05 13.22
C GLY A 348 15.73 12.26 12.64
N VAL A 349 15.65 13.22 11.73
CA VAL A 349 14.46 13.52 10.95
C VAL A 349 14.68 13.11 9.51
N VAL A 350 13.74 12.36 8.94
CA VAL A 350 13.64 12.17 7.49
C VAL A 350 12.68 13.24 6.95
N ASN A 351 13.24 14.24 6.27
CA ASN A 351 12.50 15.33 5.64
C ASN A 351 12.34 15.05 4.15
N ILE A 352 11.10 15.01 3.68
CA ILE A 352 10.77 14.93 2.25
C ILE A 352 9.99 16.19 1.91
N ASN A 353 10.57 17.05 1.08
CA ASN A 353 10.03 18.38 0.83
C ASN A 353 10.08 18.80 -0.65
N GLY A 354 9.42 19.93 -0.95
CA GLY A 354 9.27 20.44 -2.31
C GLY A 354 8.22 19.64 -3.07
N SER A 355 8.65 18.93 -4.11
CA SER A 355 7.83 18.03 -4.94
C SER A 355 8.43 16.62 -5.00
N SER A 356 9.18 16.25 -3.96
CA SER A 356 9.97 15.02 -3.95
C SER A 356 9.10 13.79 -3.72
N THR A 357 9.51 12.65 -4.25
CA THR A 357 8.85 11.36 -3.98
C THR A 357 9.82 10.35 -3.40
N PHE A 358 9.32 9.54 -2.48
CA PHE A 358 10.06 8.40 -1.95
C PHE A 358 9.25 7.13 -2.11
N LYS A 359 9.90 6.03 -2.51
CA LYS A 359 9.30 4.70 -2.53
C LYS A 359 10.11 3.73 -1.68
N GLY A 360 9.54 3.18 -0.61
CA GLY A 360 10.31 2.27 0.22
C GLY A 360 9.95 2.29 1.69
N ILE A 361 10.97 2.01 2.51
CA ILE A 361 10.86 1.92 3.97
C ILE A 361 11.57 3.12 4.62
N ILE A 362 10.90 3.75 5.58
CA ILE A 362 11.44 4.82 6.42
C ILE A 362 11.37 4.42 7.89
N ILE A 363 12.52 4.41 8.55
CA ILE A 363 12.63 4.18 9.98
C ILE A 363 13.40 5.36 10.58
N ALA A 364 12.72 6.18 11.38
CA ALA A 364 13.31 7.41 11.90
C ALA A 364 12.64 7.89 13.18
N ARG A 365 13.35 8.67 13.99
CA ARG A 365 12.72 9.35 15.14
C ARG A 365 11.53 10.20 14.67
N GLN A 366 11.70 10.92 13.57
CA GLN A 366 10.63 11.72 12.99
C GLN A 366 10.60 11.64 11.46
N VAL A 367 9.41 11.58 10.90
CA VAL A 367 9.18 11.71 9.45
C VAL A 367 8.42 13.00 9.18
N SER A 368 8.92 13.82 8.27
CA SER A 368 8.33 15.11 7.90
C SER A 368 8.13 15.19 6.39
N VAL A 369 6.88 15.17 5.94
CA VAL A 369 6.50 15.22 4.52
C VAL A 369 5.80 16.55 4.25
N THR A 370 6.38 17.39 3.40
CA THR A 370 5.95 18.78 3.24
C THR A 370 5.92 19.23 1.79
N GLY A 371 5.18 20.30 1.50
CA GLY A 371 5.01 20.80 0.13
C GLY A 371 4.00 19.96 -0.65
N ASN A 372 4.43 19.40 -1.78
CA ASN A 372 3.67 18.48 -2.61
C ASN A 372 4.44 17.16 -2.77
N SER A 373 4.87 16.59 -1.63
CA SER A 373 5.75 15.43 -1.60
C SER A 373 4.99 14.15 -1.27
N HIS A 374 5.44 13.02 -1.80
CA HIS A 374 4.69 11.76 -1.70
C HIS A 374 5.59 10.60 -1.28
N ILE A 375 5.16 9.86 -0.25
CA ILE A 375 5.73 8.56 0.12
C ILE A 375 4.81 7.48 -0.43
N ASN A 376 5.38 6.51 -1.13
CA ASN A 376 4.68 5.28 -1.53
C ASN A 376 5.39 4.07 -0.94
N PHE A 377 4.64 3.07 -0.53
CA PHE A 377 5.21 1.80 -0.09
C PHE A 377 5.74 1.03 -1.30
N GLU A 378 6.96 0.55 -1.15
CA GLU A 378 7.56 -0.43 -2.04
C GLU A 378 8.43 -1.32 -1.15
N MET A 379 8.10 -2.62 -1.11
CA MET A 379 8.90 -3.54 -0.32
C MET A 379 10.23 -3.80 -1.06
N PRO A 380 11.39 -3.64 -0.41
CA PRO A 380 12.66 -4.01 -1.02
C PRO A 380 12.67 -5.51 -1.37
N SER A 381 13.48 -5.85 -2.36
CA SER A 381 13.54 -7.22 -2.90
C SER A 381 13.88 -8.26 -1.82
N SER A 382 13.28 -9.45 -1.93
CA SER A 382 13.46 -10.54 -0.96
C SER A 382 14.93 -10.97 -0.91
N GLY A 383 15.64 -10.59 0.16
CA GLY A 383 17.06 -10.91 0.36
C GLY A 383 17.92 -9.74 0.80
N GLU A 384 17.42 -8.51 0.71
CA GLU A 384 18.16 -7.33 1.17
C GLU A 384 18.26 -7.32 2.70
N GLU A 385 19.48 -7.23 3.25
CA GLU A 385 19.71 -7.07 4.69
C GLU A 385 19.41 -5.62 5.07
N PHE A 386 18.54 -5.42 6.06
CA PHE A 386 18.24 -4.08 6.55
C PHE A 386 19.43 -3.47 7.32
N PRO A 387 19.62 -2.15 7.27
CA PRO A 387 20.76 -1.47 7.91
C PRO A 387 20.67 -1.35 9.45
N PHE A 388 19.83 -2.14 10.12
CA PHE A 388 19.44 -1.95 11.51
C PHE A 388 19.27 -3.23 12.31
#